data_AF-A0A7G9L4Z7-F1
#
_entry.id   AF-A0A7G9L4Z7-F1
#
_cell.length_a   1.000
_cell.length_b   1.000
_cell.length_c   1.000
_cell.angle_alpha   90.00
_cell.angle_beta   90.00
_cell.angle_gamma   90.00
#
_symmetry.space_group_name_H-M   'P 1'
#
loop_
_entity.id
_entity.type
_entity.pdbx_description
1 polymer ?
#
loop_
_entity_poly.entity_id
_entity_poly.type
_entity_poly.pdbx_seq_one_letter_code
_entity_poly.pdbx_strand_id
1 'polypeptide(L)'
;MRNVILTIAALPLLATAAVAAQSEPQKAVDDGDKVVCKSESFVGSHVRKRICKTKREWTEGSENAQDALDRARQRRTDPPKFGG
;
A
#
# COMPACT_ATOMS: atom_id res chain seq x y z
N MET A 1 68.76 13.22 1.49
CA MET A 1 67.44 13.62 0.94
C MET A 1 66.96 12.43 0.13
N ARG A 2 65.87 11.72 0.40
CA ARG A 2 64.55 12.13 0.90
C ARG A 2 63.86 10.85 1.41
N ASN A 3 63.59 10.77 2.72
CA ASN A 3 62.78 9.70 3.31
C ASN A 3 61.32 9.89 2.86
N VAL A 4 60.69 8.83 2.35
CA VAL A 4 59.25 8.82 2.12
C VAL A 4 58.69 7.61 2.89
N ILE A 5 58.29 7.88 4.13
CA ILE A 5 57.52 6.95 4.96
C ILE A 5 56.07 7.09 4.49
N LEU A 6 55.57 6.09 3.77
CA LEU A 6 54.18 5.99 3.34
C LEU A 6 53.37 5.37 4.49
N THR A 7 52.79 6.23 5.34
CA THR A 7 51.79 5.85 6.34
C THR A 7 50.48 5.49 5.65
N ILE A 8 50.16 4.18 5.60
CA ILE A 8 48.84 3.72 5.15
C ILE A 8 47.90 3.74 6.36
N ALA A 9 46.90 4.60 6.28
CA ALA A 9 45.87 4.79 7.29
C ALA A 9 45.01 3.53 7.47
N ALA A 10 44.83 3.10 8.72
CA ALA A 10 43.89 2.05 9.08
C ALA A 10 42.45 2.56 8.96
N LEU A 11 41.65 1.98 8.06
CA LEU A 11 40.21 2.19 8.02
C LEU A 11 39.53 1.34 9.10
N PRO A 12 38.70 1.90 10.01
CA PRO A 12 37.90 1.10 10.91
C PRO A 12 36.76 0.43 10.12
N LEU A 13 36.68 -0.89 10.14
CA LEU A 13 35.51 -1.61 9.67
C LEU A 13 34.34 -1.31 10.62
N LEU A 14 33.31 -0.62 10.13
CA LEU A 14 32.05 -0.51 10.84
C LEU A 14 31.39 -1.91 10.87
N ALA A 15 31.40 -2.53 12.05
CA ALA A 15 30.63 -3.73 12.32
C ALA A 15 29.14 -3.38 12.41
N THR A 16 28.36 -3.73 11.39
CA THR A 16 26.89 -3.72 11.47
C THR A 16 26.43 -4.91 12.29
N ALA A 17 25.97 -4.67 13.52
CA ALA A 17 25.22 -5.64 14.30
C ALA A 17 23.81 -5.76 13.70
N ALA A 18 23.56 -6.82 12.93
CA ALA A 18 22.22 -7.17 12.50
C ALA A 18 21.48 -7.80 13.68
N VAL A 19 20.64 -7.00 14.36
CA VAL A 19 19.73 -7.50 15.39
C VAL A 19 18.60 -8.25 14.69
N ALA A 20 18.65 -9.58 14.73
CA ALA A 20 17.56 -10.43 14.29
C ALA A 20 16.40 -10.31 15.28
N ALA A 21 15.33 -9.60 14.88
CA ALA A 21 14.10 -9.51 15.65
C ALA A 21 13.47 -10.91 15.79
N GLN A 22 13.39 -11.41 17.02
CA GLN A 22 12.71 -12.66 17.35
C GLN A 22 11.21 -12.49 17.05
N SER A 23 10.68 -13.33 16.16
CA SER A 23 9.25 -13.34 15.86
C SER A 23 8.47 -13.95 17.02
N GLU A 24 7.81 -13.11 17.82
CA GLU A 24 6.84 -13.56 18.81
C GLU A 24 5.62 -14.21 18.13
N PRO A 25 4.99 -15.22 18.75
CA PRO A 25 3.85 -15.91 18.17
C PRO A 25 2.65 -14.95 18.08
N GLN A 26 2.24 -14.66 16.85
CA GLN A 26 1.09 -13.81 16.53
C GLN A 26 -0.19 -14.44 17.12
N LYS A 27 -0.70 -13.87 18.22
CA LYS A 27 -2.06 -14.12 18.70
C LYS A 27 -3.03 -13.92 17.54
N ALA A 28 -3.98 -14.85 17.36
CA ALA A 28 -5.05 -14.74 16.38
C ALA A 28 -5.94 -13.54 16.74
N VAL A 29 -5.57 -12.37 16.22
CA VAL A 29 -6.39 -11.16 16.22
C VAL A 29 -7.53 -11.43 15.24
N ASP A 30 -8.75 -11.22 15.70
CA ASP A 30 -9.99 -11.22 14.92
C ASP A 30 -9.74 -10.66 13.51
N ASP A 31 -10.05 -11.45 12.47
CA ASP A 31 -9.68 -11.16 11.08
C ASP A 31 -10.35 -9.88 10.52
N GLY A 32 -11.31 -9.30 11.24
CA GLY A 32 -12.00 -8.06 10.86
C GLY A 32 -11.12 -6.81 10.95
N ASP A 33 -10.25 -6.76 11.97
CA ASP A 33 -9.37 -5.60 12.24
C ASP A 33 -8.01 -5.69 11.52
N LYS A 34 -7.76 -6.77 10.79
CA LYS A 34 -6.53 -6.91 10.02
C LYS A 34 -6.45 -5.86 8.92
N VAL A 35 -5.46 -4.98 9.02
CA VAL A 35 -5.13 -3.98 8.01
C VAL A 35 -4.46 -4.67 6.83
N VAL A 36 -5.09 -4.60 5.66
CA VAL A 36 -4.58 -5.11 4.39
C VAL A 36 -4.17 -3.93 3.51
N CYS A 37 -2.90 -3.90 3.12
CA CYS A 37 -2.35 -2.92 2.19
C CYS A 37 -2.38 -3.44 0.76
N LYS A 38 -3.05 -2.73 -0.14
CA LYS A 38 -3.11 -3.01 -1.58
C LYS A 38 -2.48 -1.86 -2.37
N SER A 39 -1.90 -2.16 -3.52
CA SER A 39 -1.38 -1.14 -4.45
C SER A 39 -2.44 -0.87 -5.50
N GLU A 40 -3.08 0.29 -5.41
CA GLU A 40 -4.15 0.70 -6.32
C GLU A 40 -3.61 1.64 -7.40
N SER A 41 -4.08 1.47 -8.63
CA SER A 41 -3.82 2.37 -9.75
C SER A 41 -5.06 3.23 -10.00
N PHE A 42 -4.87 4.55 -10.04
CA PHE A 42 -5.93 5.46 -10.46
C PHE A 42 -6.02 5.53 -11.98
N VAL A 43 -7.24 5.55 -12.51
CA VAL A 43 -7.50 5.73 -13.95
C VAL A 43 -6.86 7.04 -14.42
N GLY A 44 -6.06 6.97 -15.48
CA GLY A 44 -5.32 8.12 -16.02
C GLY A 44 -4.00 8.45 -15.32
N SER A 45 -3.60 7.69 -14.28
CA SER A 45 -2.31 7.85 -13.61
C SER A 45 -1.41 6.64 -13.84
N HIS A 46 -0.14 6.88 -14.17
CA HIS A 46 0.90 5.85 -14.25
C HIS A 46 1.47 5.50 -12.86
N VAL A 47 1.19 6.31 -11.84
CA VAL A 47 1.70 6.14 -10.48
C VAL A 47 0.73 5.30 -9.66
N ARG A 48 1.25 4.22 -9.06
CA ARG A 48 0.49 3.37 -8.13
C ARG A 48 0.61 3.90 -6.71
N LYS A 49 -0.50 3.92 -5.97
CA LYS A 49 -0.52 4.31 -4.56
C LYS A 49 -0.79 3.09 -3.69
N ARG A 50 -0.03 2.96 -2.60
CA ARG A 50 -0.30 1.95 -1.57
C ARG A 50 -1.39 2.46 -0.64
N ILE A 51 -2.47 1.72 -0.51
CA ILE A 51 -3.61 2.04 0.36
C ILE A 51 -3.74 0.90 1.36
N CYS A 52 -3.70 1.22 2.64
CA CYS A 52 -3.89 0.29 3.74
C CYS A 52 -5.23 0.58 4.40
N LYS A 53 -6.08 -0.44 4.47
CA LYS A 53 -7.40 -0.38 5.11
C LYS A 53 -7.69 -1.69 5.81
N THR A 54 -8.59 -1.68 6.78
CA THR A 54 -9.10 -2.90 7.40
C THR A 54 -9.90 -3.73 6.39
N LYS A 55 -10.07 -5.03 6.67
CA LYS A 55 -10.88 -5.91 5.83
C LYS A 55 -12.31 -5.39 5.69
N ARG A 56 -12.89 -4.88 6.78
CA ARG A 56 -14.24 -4.28 6.81
C ARG A 56 -14.36 -3.10 5.83
N GLU A 57 -13.41 -2.17 5.88
CA GLU A 57 -13.42 -0.98 5.00
C GLU A 57 -13.22 -1.33 3.52
N TRP A 58 -12.49 -2.41 3.22
CA TRP A 58 -12.36 -2.91 1.85
C TRP A 58 -13.69 -3.45 1.31
N THR A 59 -14.43 -4.20 2.13
CA THR A 59 -15.76 -4.74 1.76
C THR A 59 -16.75 -3.61 1.55
N GLU A 60 -16.87 -2.69 2.51
CA GLU A 60 -17.77 -1.54 2.45
C GLU A 60 -17.48 -0.66 1.21
N GLY A 61 -16.19 -0.45 0.89
CA GLY A 61 -15.80 0.27 -0.31
C GLY A 61 -16.22 -0.42 -1.62
N SER A 62 -16.17 -1.76 -1.65
CA SER A 62 -16.57 -2.57 -2.81
C SER A 62 -18.09 -2.54 -3.04
N GLU A 63 -18.87 -2.65 -1.97
CA GLU A 63 -20.34 -2.58 -2.02
C GLU A 63 -20.79 -1.20 -2.50
N ASN A 64 -20.24 -0.13 -1.91
CA ASN A 64 -20.54 1.24 -2.31
C ASN A 64 -20.20 1.50 -3.78
N ALA A 65 -19.10 0.93 -4.29
CA ALA A 65 -18.72 1.05 -5.70
C ALA A 65 -19.71 0.34 -6.63
N GLN A 66 -20.17 -0.86 -6.28
CA GLN A 66 -21.18 -1.60 -7.05
C GLN A 66 -22.50 -0.84 -7.09
N ASP A 67 -22.99 -0.36 -5.96
CA ASP A 67 -24.22 0.43 -5.88
C ASP A 67 -24.15 1.70 -6.75
N ALA A 68 -22.99 2.36 -6.77
CA ALA A 68 -22.79 3.53 -7.62
C ALA A 68 -22.85 3.17 -9.12
N LEU A 69 -22.26 2.04 -9.52
CA LEU A 69 -22.30 1.56 -10.90
C LEU A 69 -23.72 1.15 -11.32
N ASP A 70 -24.46 0.48 -10.44
CA ASP A 70 -25.83 0.04 -10.74
C ASP A 70 -26.79 1.23 -10.86
N ARG A 71 -26.68 2.22 -9.97
CA ARG A 71 -27.42 3.49 -10.10
C ARG A 71 -27.07 4.21 -11.40
N ALA A 72 -25.80 4.22 -11.80
CA ALA A 72 -25.37 4.84 -13.05
C ALA A 72 -25.94 4.10 -14.28
N ARG A 73 -26.03 2.76 -14.23
CA ARG A 73 -26.64 1.94 -15.30
C ARG A 73 -28.14 2.23 -15.43
N GLN A 74 -28.88 2.23 -14.32
CA GLN A 74 -30.32 2.52 -14.31
C GLN A 74 -30.64 3.87 -14.97
N ARG A 75 -29.88 4.92 -14.64
CA ARG A 75 -30.02 6.24 -15.25
C ARG A 75 -29.76 6.28 -16.76
N ARG A 76 -28.94 5.36 -17.29
CA ARG A 76 -28.70 5.26 -18.75
C ARG A 76 -29.81 4.52 -19.48
N THR A 77 -30.46 3.57 -18.80
CA THR A 77 -31.53 2.76 -19.39
C THR A 77 -32.88 3.46 -19.37
N ASP A 78 -33.07 4.49 -18.54
CA ASP A 78 -34.26 5.33 -18.59
C ASP A 78 -34.22 6.22 -19.84
N PRO A 79 -35.12 6.03 -20.83
CA PRO A 79 -35.18 6.93 -21.97
C PRO A 79 -35.57 8.33 -21.48
N PRO A 80 -34.95 9.40 -22.01
CA PRO A 80 -35.35 10.76 -21.68
C PRO A 80 -36.83 10.94 -21.95
N LYS A 81 -37.60 11.25 -20.91
CA LYS A 81 -39.01 11.64 -21.05
C LYS A 81 -39.05 13.04 -21.65
N PHE A 82 -39.03 13.12 -22.98
CA PHE A 82 -39.39 14.33 -23.70
C PHE A 82 -40.92 14.48 -23.61
N GLY A 83 -41.37 15.20 -22.58
CA GLY A 83 -42.78 15.59 -22.43
C GLY A 83 -43.09 16.80 -23.31
N GLY A 84 -44.16 16.71 -24.10
CA GLY A 84 -44.80 17.82 -24.81
C GLY A 84 -45.95 18.44 -24.03
#